data_AF-A0A972JSU6-F1
#
_entry.id   AF-A0A972JSU6-F1
#
_cell.length_a   1.000
_cell.length_b   1.000
_cell.length_c   1.000
_cell.angle_alpha   90.00
_cell.angle_beta   90.00
_cell.angle_gamma   90.00
#
_symmetry.space_group_name_H-M   'P 1'
#
loop_
_entity.id
_entity.type
_entity.pdbx_description
1 polymer ?
#
loop_
_entity_poly.entity_id
_entity_poly.type
_entity_poly.pdbx_seq_one_letter_code
_entity_poly.pdbx_strand_id
1 'polypeptide(L)'
;MDAMDKVFHAELRKHFSFSKVGAQLIAKKIQDKGYPVSEAQFAELEAVLEKMQLEEDKVSMELDTIFPEIKEDISIEFEESELESVYNDVESKTYSLSTRITRRIARSLLKSLEKDAPRMLKEHADIQQSFERNLQHKWGAALDYLKMLTVICYESGEEFNKEFQEKETFKNDYVFHVLVRLHARACQIANEVLALLQAGYADGAHARWRTLHEISVVASFVKDQGNDVAERYLLHQQIESYKAALQQKKYATRLNQTAISETEIDSLRNLQDNLVVKYGKEYKNSYGWAAHALGKSNPNFSDIEEAVSLDHLRPYYKLASHNIHANPKGILFRLGNKKENILLAGASNLGLADPGHGTAISLTQVTICLLFTEVNIDRMVVGQTLLRLTDKIGQKFIKVHRNTENKIRRNRRGRIYFHSKKI
;
A
#
# COMPACT_ATOMS: atom_id res chain seq x y z
N MET A 1 -26.43 -1.02 -5.15
CA MET A 1 -26.06 0.34 -5.58
C MET A 1 -27.31 1.22 -5.76
N ASP A 2 -28.46 0.65 -6.10
CA ASP A 2 -29.65 1.41 -6.51
C ASP A 2 -30.45 2.11 -5.39
N ALA A 3 -30.25 1.74 -4.11
CA ALA A 3 -31.06 2.33 -3.03
C ALA A 3 -30.75 3.82 -2.79
N MET A 4 -29.46 4.18 -2.82
CA MET A 4 -29.03 5.57 -2.68
C MET A 4 -29.41 6.40 -3.91
N ASP A 5 -29.33 5.78 -5.07
CA ASP A 5 -29.70 6.40 -6.35
C ASP A 5 -31.21 6.70 -6.40
N LYS A 6 -32.05 5.77 -5.93
CA LYS A 6 -33.50 5.98 -5.77
C LYS A 6 -33.82 7.12 -4.80
N VAL A 7 -33.13 7.20 -3.67
CA VAL A 7 -33.33 8.30 -2.70
C VAL A 7 -32.88 9.64 -3.29
N PHE A 8 -31.76 9.66 -4.01
CA PHE A 8 -31.24 10.84 -4.69
C PHE A 8 -32.21 11.35 -5.76
N HIS A 9 -32.67 10.49 -6.66
CA HIS A 9 -33.62 10.84 -7.72
C HIS A 9 -35.02 11.18 -7.19
N ALA A 10 -35.47 10.56 -6.10
CA ALA A 10 -36.71 10.94 -5.43
C ALA A 10 -36.62 12.35 -4.86
N GLU A 11 -35.48 12.72 -4.28
CA GLU A 11 -35.28 14.05 -3.70
C GLU A 11 -35.09 15.13 -4.78
N LEU A 12 -34.37 14.85 -5.87
CA LEU A 12 -34.27 15.77 -7.01
C LEU A 12 -35.63 16.07 -7.65
N ARG A 13 -36.47 15.04 -7.82
CA ARG A 13 -37.83 15.21 -8.38
C ARG A 13 -38.72 16.12 -7.55
N LYS A 14 -38.49 16.24 -6.24
CA LYS A 14 -39.23 17.20 -5.39
C LYS A 14 -38.88 18.65 -5.67
N HIS A 15 -37.75 18.93 -6.32
CA HIS A 15 -37.25 20.29 -6.54
C HIS A 15 -37.23 20.72 -8.00
N PHE A 16 -37.16 19.77 -8.94
CA PHE A 16 -36.96 20.04 -10.38
C PHE A 16 -37.94 19.26 -11.28
N SER A 17 -39.20 19.10 -10.86
CA SER A 17 -40.24 18.56 -11.75
C SER A 17 -40.60 19.56 -12.85
N PHE A 18 -41.11 19.06 -13.98
CA PHE A 18 -41.64 19.90 -15.06
C PHE A 18 -42.66 20.91 -14.55
N SER A 19 -43.59 20.48 -13.69
CA SER A 19 -44.61 21.33 -13.08
C SER A 19 -44.03 22.50 -12.29
N LYS A 20 -42.93 22.29 -11.55
CA LYS A 20 -42.28 23.34 -10.74
C LYS A 20 -41.53 24.35 -11.58
N VAL A 21 -40.74 23.87 -12.55
CA VAL A 21 -39.96 24.76 -13.42
C VAL A 21 -40.89 25.53 -14.36
N GLY A 22 -41.91 24.86 -14.90
CA GLY A 22 -42.96 25.48 -15.72
C GLY A 22 -43.77 26.52 -14.94
N ALA A 23 -44.19 26.23 -13.70
CA ALA A 23 -44.92 27.19 -12.87
C ALA A 23 -44.08 28.42 -12.54
N GLN A 24 -42.77 28.25 -12.27
CA GLN A 24 -41.84 29.37 -12.05
C GLN A 24 -41.70 30.26 -13.27
N LEU A 25 -41.58 29.67 -14.46
CA LEU A 25 -41.49 30.39 -15.73
C LEU A 25 -42.76 31.19 -16.03
N ILE A 26 -43.93 30.56 -15.91
CA ILE A 26 -45.23 31.20 -16.17
C ILE A 26 -45.50 32.29 -15.12
N ALA A 27 -45.28 32.01 -13.83
CA ALA A 27 -45.48 33.00 -12.77
C ALA A 27 -44.60 34.23 -12.95
N LYS A 28 -43.34 34.06 -13.36
CA LYS A 28 -42.43 35.17 -13.66
C LYS A 28 -42.96 36.04 -14.81
N LYS A 29 -43.42 35.43 -15.91
CA LYS A 29 -44.01 36.15 -17.05
C LYS A 29 -45.28 36.92 -16.67
N ILE A 30 -46.11 36.36 -15.80
CA ILE A 30 -47.32 37.03 -15.28
C ILE A 30 -46.92 38.24 -14.39
N GLN A 31 -45.90 38.08 -13.55
CA GLN A 31 -45.34 39.17 -12.73
C GLN A 31 -44.73 40.29 -13.59
N ASP A 32 -43.97 39.94 -14.63
CA ASP A 32 -43.34 40.90 -15.54
C ASP A 32 -44.39 41.73 -16.31
N LYS A 33 -45.60 41.18 -16.50
CA LYS A 33 -46.77 41.90 -17.07
C LYS A 33 -47.55 42.73 -16.05
N GLY A 34 -47.08 42.81 -14.80
CA GLY A 34 -47.63 43.68 -13.75
C GLY A 34 -48.66 43.03 -12.82
N TYR A 35 -48.87 41.71 -12.92
CA TYR A 35 -49.81 40.98 -12.08
C TYR A 35 -49.08 40.23 -10.97
N PRO A 36 -49.30 40.56 -9.68
CA PRO A 36 -48.66 39.84 -8.58
C PRO A 36 -49.21 38.41 -8.49
N VAL A 37 -48.32 37.42 -8.38
CA VAL A 37 -48.70 36.02 -8.21
C VAL A 37 -48.59 35.64 -6.73
N SER A 38 -49.70 35.27 -6.11
CA SER A 38 -49.72 34.79 -4.71
C SER A 38 -49.24 33.33 -4.58
N GLU A 39 -48.89 32.91 -3.37
CA GLU A 39 -48.48 31.51 -3.11
C GLU A 39 -49.59 30.50 -3.45
N ALA A 40 -50.86 30.86 -3.24
CA ALA A 40 -52.00 30.00 -3.57
C ALA A 40 -52.13 29.82 -5.09
N GLN A 41 -51.99 30.91 -5.86
CA GLN A 41 -52.04 30.89 -7.32
C GLN A 41 -50.86 30.12 -7.92
N PHE A 42 -49.67 30.26 -7.33
CA PHE A 42 -48.50 29.48 -7.73
C PHE A 42 -48.71 27.98 -7.51
N ALA A 43 -49.26 27.58 -6.36
CA ALA A 43 -49.55 26.18 -6.05
C ALA A 43 -50.61 25.58 -6.98
N GLU A 44 -51.63 26.37 -7.33
CA GLU A 44 -52.66 25.96 -8.27
C GLU A 44 -52.11 25.80 -9.70
N LEU A 45 -51.23 26.71 -10.12
CA LEU A 45 -50.50 26.62 -11.38
C LEU A 45 -49.61 25.37 -11.47
N GLU A 46 -48.89 25.03 -10.39
CA GLU A 46 -48.09 23.80 -10.31
C GLU A 46 -48.98 22.55 -10.45
N ALA A 47 -50.15 22.53 -9.77
CA ALA A 47 -51.08 21.41 -9.80
C ALA A 47 -51.76 21.21 -11.17
N VAL A 48 -51.99 22.30 -11.91
CA VAL A 48 -52.47 22.23 -13.30
C VAL A 48 -51.40 21.64 -14.21
N LEU A 49 -50.16 22.13 -14.12
CA LEU A 49 -49.04 21.62 -14.94
C LEU A 49 -48.67 20.16 -14.64
N GLU A 50 -48.88 19.68 -13.40
CA GLU A 50 -48.65 18.28 -13.05
C GLU A 50 -49.63 17.31 -13.75
N LYS A 51 -50.84 17.79 -14.06
CA LYS A 51 -51.89 17.02 -14.75
C LYS A 51 -51.78 17.09 -16.28
N MET A 52 -50.97 18.00 -16.81
CA MET A 52 -50.78 18.16 -18.24
C MET A 52 -49.82 17.09 -18.79
N GLN A 53 -50.27 16.39 -19.84
CA GLN A 53 -49.42 15.57 -20.68
C GLN A 53 -48.93 16.43 -21.85
N LEU A 54 -47.61 16.60 -21.97
CA LEU A 54 -46.99 17.37 -23.05
C LEU A 54 -46.90 16.49 -24.30
N GLU A 55 -47.81 16.65 -25.25
CA GLU A 55 -47.75 15.95 -26.53
C GLU A 55 -47.67 16.90 -27.75
N GLU A 56 -47.74 18.24 -27.58
CA GLU A 56 -47.72 19.21 -28.69
C GLU A 56 -46.92 20.50 -28.41
N ASP A 57 -46.41 21.15 -29.47
CA ASP A 57 -45.59 22.38 -29.45
C ASP A 57 -46.35 23.65 -29.01
N LYS A 58 -47.67 23.59 -28.86
CA LYS A 58 -48.52 24.68 -28.36
C LYS A 58 -49.48 24.16 -27.30
N VAL A 59 -49.35 24.67 -26.07
CA VAL A 59 -50.24 24.34 -24.96
C VAL A 59 -51.10 25.57 -24.65
N SER A 60 -52.42 25.44 -24.78
CA SER A 60 -53.38 26.44 -24.30
C SER A 60 -53.83 26.10 -22.89
N MET A 61 -53.66 27.01 -21.94
CA MET A 61 -54.11 26.88 -20.56
C MET A 61 -55.09 28.01 -20.25
N GLU A 62 -56.28 27.69 -19.73
CA GLU A 62 -57.20 28.69 -19.20
C GLU A 62 -56.71 29.15 -17.82
N LEU A 63 -56.33 30.43 -17.72
CA LEU A 63 -55.79 31.02 -16.50
C LEU A 63 -56.87 31.72 -15.64
N ASP A 64 -58.07 31.92 -16.19
CA ASP A 64 -59.16 32.70 -15.58
C ASP A 64 -59.57 32.20 -14.18
N THR A 65 -59.40 30.91 -13.93
CA THR A 65 -59.72 30.28 -12.64
C THR A 65 -58.64 30.54 -11.59
N ILE A 66 -57.39 30.70 -12.02
CA ILE A 66 -56.21 30.91 -11.16
C ILE A 66 -55.93 32.42 -10.97
N PHE A 67 -56.12 33.22 -12.03
CA PHE A 67 -55.86 34.65 -12.06
C PHE A 67 -57.11 35.43 -12.51
N PRO A 68 -58.19 35.47 -11.70
CA PRO A 68 -59.45 36.14 -12.06
C PRO A 68 -59.31 37.66 -12.27
N GLU A 69 -58.22 38.26 -11.81
CA GLU A 69 -57.84 39.64 -12.05
C GLU A 69 -57.37 39.94 -13.48
N ILE A 70 -56.98 38.90 -14.23
CA ILE A 70 -56.57 39.00 -15.63
C ILE A 70 -57.84 38.89 -16.49
N LYS A 71 -58.24 39.98 -17.15
CA LYS A 71 -59.48 40.07 -17.94
C LYS A 71 -59.28 40.09 -19.45
N GLU A 72 -58.03 39.94 -19.89
CA GLU A 72 -57.61 39.99 -21.29
C GLU A 72 -56.76 38.76 -21.62
N ASP A 73 -56.84 38.29 -22.86
CA ASP A 73 -56.02 37.17 -23.32
C ASP A 73 -54.54 37.52 -23.28
N ILE A 74 -53.77 36.77 -22.48
CA ILE A 74 -52.33 36.96 -22.35
C ILE A 74 -51.60 35.87 -23.14
N SER A 75 -50.94 36.24 -24.24
CA SER A 75 -49.95 35.36 -24.89
C SER A 75 -48.65 35.35 -24.08
N ILE A 76 -48.17 34.17 -23.67
CA ILE A 76 -46.89 33.97 -23.00
C ILE A 76 -45.96 33.23 -23.96
N GLU A 77 -44.95 33.93 -24.45
CA GLU A 77 -43.88 33.36 -25.28
C GLU A 77 -42.58 33.31 -24.47
N PHE A 78 -41.81 32.24 -24.64
CA PHE A 78 -40.51 32.05 -24.01
C PHE A 78 -39.41 32.20 -25.06
N GLU A 79 -38.50 33.15 -24.85
CA GLU A 79 -37.33 33.31 -25.70
C GLU A 79 -36.24 32.28 -25.33
N GLU A 80 -35.38 31.94 -26.29
CA GLU A 80 -34.27 30.99 -26.09
C GLU A 80 -33.32 31.45 -24.98
N SER A 81 -33.08 32.76 -24.87
CA SER A 81 -32.24 33.36 -23.82
C SER A 81 -32.83 33.20 -22.41
N GLU A 82 -34.16 33.17 -22.29
CA GLU A 82 -34.86 32.98 -21.01
C GLU A 82 -34.81 31.51 -20.58
N LEU A 83 -35.00 30.59 -21.53
CA LEU A 83 -34.83 29.15 -21.30
C LEU A 83 -33.39 28.82 -20.87
N GLU A 84 -32.39 29.46 -21.48
CA GLU A 84 -30.98 29.28 -21.11
C GLU A 84 -30.70 29.80 -19.69
N SER A 85 -31.31 30.92 -19.28
CA SER A 85 -31.17 31.44 -17.91
C SER A 85 -31.77 30.49 -16.86
N VAL A 86 -32.89 29.84 -17.19
CA VAL A 86 -33.52 28.84 -16.33
C VAL A 86 -32.74 27.55 -16.30
N TYR A 87 -32.18 27.11 -17.43
CA TYR A 87 -31.27 25.98 -17.48
C TYR A 87 -30.08 26.18 -16.54
N ASN A 88 -29.40 27.33 -16.62
CA ASN A 88 -28.25 27.66 -15.76
C ASN A 88 -28.63 27.76 -14.27
N ASP A 89 -29.81 28.31 -13.94
CA ASP A 89 -30.33 28.37 -12.57
C ASP A 89 -30.67 26.96 -12.02
N VAL A 90 -31.34 26.13 -12.82
CA VAL A 90 -31.64 24.72 -12.49
C VAL A 90 -30.35 23.94 -12.31
N GLU A 91 -29.37 24.11 -13.20
CA GLU A 91 -28.06 23.45 -13.14
C GLU A 91 -27.31 23.81 -11.84
N SER A 92 -27.20 25.11 -11.53
CA SER A 92 -26.51 25.58 -10.32
C SER A 92 -27.21 25.15 -9.02
N LYS A 93 -28.55 25.20 -8.99
CA LYS A 93 -29.35 24.72 -7.86
C LYS A 93 -29.23 23.21 -7.71
N THR A 94 -29.22 22.45 -8.81
CA THR A 94 -29.03 20.99 -8.82
C THR A 94 -27.65 20.62 -8.28
N TYR A 95 -26.59 21.35 -8.65
CA TYR A 95 -25.26 21.15 -8.10
C TYR A 95 -25.22 21.40 -6.58
N SER A 96 -25.84 22.49 -6.11
CA SER A 96 -25.90 22.80 -4.67
C SER A 96 -26.73 21.79 -3.86
N LEU A 97 -27.82 21.29 -4.46
CA LEU A 97 -28.75 20.37 -3.83
C LEU A 97 -28.18 18.95 -3.79
N SER A 98 -27.62 18.48 -4.91
CA SER A 98 -26.95 17.18 -4.98
C SER A 98 -25.82 17.09 -3.96
N THR A 99 -25.04 18.15 -3.82
CA THR A 99 -23.98 18.25 -2.79
C THR A 99 -24.54 18.18 -1.37
N ARG A 100 -25.69 18.84 -1.08
CA ARG A 100 -26.33 18.77 0.25
C ARG A 100 -26.90 17.37 0.55
N ILE A 101 -27.58 16.77 -0.42
CA ILE A 101 -28.18 15.43 -0.31
C ILE A 101 -27.08 14.39 -0.09
N THR A 102 -26.06 14.38 -0.92
CA THR A 102 -24.93 13.43 -0.80
C THR A 102 -24.21 13.56 0.54
N ARG A 103 -23.96 14.79 1.04
CA ARG A 103 -23.40 15.00 2.38
C ARG A 103 -24.30 14.44 3.49
N ARG A 104 -25.62 14.64 3.40
CA ARG A 104 -26.57 14.13 4.39
C ARG A 104 -26.63 12.60 4.38
N ILE A 105 -26.68 12.00 3.19
CA ILE A 105 -26.63 10.54 3.01
C ILE A 105 -25.31 10.00 3.57
N ALA A 106 -24.16 10.59 3.22
CA ALA A 106 -22.85 10.17 3.71
C ALA A 106 -22.76 10.23 5.26
N ARG A 107 -23.25 11.30 5.89
CA ARG A 107 -23.31 11.40 7.36
C ARG A 107 -24.20 10.33 7.99
N SER A 108 -25.35 10.06 7.37
CA SER A 108 -26.27 9.02 7.86
C SER A 108 -25.67 7.62 7.73
N LEU A 109 -25.02 7.34 6.60
CA LEU A 109 -24.31 6.09 6.35
C LEU A 109 -23.16 5.90 7.34
N LEU A 110 -22.34 6.93 7.56
CA LEU A 110 -21.24 6.86 8.52
C LEU A 110 -21.75 6.52 9.92
N LYS A 111 -22.79 7.20 10.41
CA LYS A 111 -23.40 6.89 11.72
C LYS A 111 -23.90 5.45 11.81
N SER A 112 -24.48 4.93 10.72
CA SER A 112 -24.91 3.52 10.66
C SER A 112 -23.70 2.58 10.71
N LEU A 113 -22.67 2.86 9.93
CA LEU A 113 -21.43 2.07 9.90
C LEU A 113 -20.73 2.07 11.26
N GLU A 114 -20.65 3.22 11.94
CA GLU A 114 -20.07 3.33 13.28
C GLU A 114 -20.85 2.51 14.31
N LYS A 115 -22.19 2.52 14.22
CA LYS A 115 -23.06 1.70 15.08
C LYS A 115 -22.88 0.20 14.83
N ASP A 116 -22.71 -0.20 13.58
CA ASP A 116 -22.55 -1.61 13.17
C ASP A 116 -21.10 -2.11 13.26
N ALA A 117 -20.12 -1.19 13.33
CA ALA A 117 -18.69 -1.49 13.30
C ALA A 117 -18.25 -2.51 14.35
N PRO A 118 -18.65 -2.44 15.64
CA PRO A 118 -18.20 -3.41 16.64
C PRO A 118 -18.54 -4.85 16.26
N ARG A 119 -19.72 -5.08 15.69
CA ARG A 119 -20.16 -6.41 15.23
C ARG A 119 -19.35 -6.85 14.02
N MET A 120 -19.28 -6.03 12.98
CA MET A 120 -18.50 -6.31 11.76
C MET A 120 -17.02 -6.59 12.10
N LEU A 121 -16.39 -5.75 12.91
CA LEU A 121 -14.99 -5.91 13.32
C LEU A 121 -14.75 -7.20 14.09
N LYS A 122 -15.67 -7.57 15.01
CA LYS A 122 -15.60 -8.84 15.73
C LYS A 122 -15.75 -10.04 14.78
N GLU A 123 -16.73 -10.02 13.89
CA GLU A 123 -16.92 -11.08 12.88
C GLU A 123 -15.65 -11.27 12.03
N HIS A 124 -15.03 -10.17 11.56
CA HIS A 124 -13.79 -10.22 10.81
C HIS A 124 -12.58 -10.72 11.65
N ALA A 125 -12.50 -10.35 12.93
CA ALA A 125 -11.46 -10.86 13.83
C ALA A 125 -11.59 -12.38 14.06
N ASP A 126 -12.81 -12.89 14.24
CA ASP A 126 -13.07 -14.32 14.42
C ASP A 126 -12.73 -15.13 13.15
N ILE A 127 -13.00 -14.57 11.97
CA ILE A 127 -12.58 -15.14 10.67
C ILE A 127 -11.06 -15.22 10.59
N GLN A 128 -10.36 -14.13 10.92
CA GLN A 128 -8.90 -14.07 10.89
C GLN A 128 -8.29 -15.08 11.87
N GLN A 129 -8.76 -15.13 13.12
CA GLN A 129 -8.26 -16.07 14.12
C GLN A 129 -8.49 -17.53 13.68
N SER A 130 -9.63 -17.82 13.07
CA SER A 130 -9.92 -19.15 12.54
C SER A 130 -9.01 -19.52 11.37
N PHE A 131 -8.70 -18.56 10.50
CA PHE A 131 -7.71 -18.74 9.44
C PHE A 131 -6.32 -19.03 10.02
N GLU A 132 -5.86 -18.25 10.99
CA GLU A 132 -4.54 -18.40 11.61
C GLU A 132 -4.39 -19.74 12.32
N ARG A 133 -5.43 -20.23 13.01
CA ARG A 133 -5.45 -21.58 13.59
C ARG A 133 -5.25 -22.66 12.52
N ASN A 134 -5.91 -22.53 11.38
CA ASN A 134 -5.76 -23.46 10.26
C ASN A 134 -4.36 -23.39 9.64
N LEU A 135 -3.81 -22.18 9.50
CA LEU A 135 -2.45 -21.96 9.04
C LEU A 135 -1.45 -22.61 10.00
N GLN A 136 -1.60 -22.40 11.32
CA GLN A 136 -0.74 -22.98 12.35
C GLN A 136 -0.83 -24.50 12.36
N HIS A 137 -2.02 -25.09 12.20
CA HIS A 137 -2.15 -26.54 12.06
C HIS A 137 -1.35 -27.08 10.85
N LYS A 138 -1.28 -26.30 9.76
CA LYS A 138 -0.64 -26.71 8.50
C LYS A 138 0.87 -26.43 8.45
N TRP A 139 1.30 -25.27 8.92
CA TRP A 139 2.66 -24.74 8.80
C TRP A 139 3.37 -24.61 10.15
N GLY A 140 2.68 -24.81 11.27
CA GLY A 140 3.19 -24.54 12.62
C GLY A 140 4.53 -25.16 12.90
N ALA A 141 4.70 -26.46 12.59
CA ALA A 141 6.00 -27.11 12.79
C ALA A 141 7.16 -26.49 11.98
N ALA A 142 6.91 -25.82 10.85
CA ALA A 142 7.94 -25.11 10.11
C ALA A 142 8.17 -23.69 10.70
N LEU A 143 7.08 -23.01 11.08
CA LEU A 143 7.11 -21.69 11.70
C LEU A 143 7.77 -21.71 13.08
N ASP A 144 7.54 -22.74 13.88
CA ASP A 144 8.14 -22.90 15.21
C ASP A 144 9.66 -23.07 15.12
N TYR A 145 10.14 -23.80 14.11
CA TYR A 145 11.58 -23.92 13.86
C TYR A 145 12.19 -22.60 13.38
N LEU A 146 11.48 -21.84 12.54
CA LEU A 146 11.92 -20.51 12.14
C LEU A 146 11.97 -19.57 13.35
N LYS A 147 10.96 -19.61 14.23
CA LYS A 147 10.95 -18.85 15.49
C LYS A 147 12.10 -19.24 16.41
N MET A 148 12.41 -20.53 16.50
CA MET A 148 13.55 -21.00 17.28
C MET A 148 14.87 -20.43 16.74
N LEU A 149 15.05 -20.39 15.41
CA LEU A 149 16.21 -19.76 14.79
C LEU A 149 16.28 -18.25 15.11
N THR A 150 15.16 -17.52 15.00
CA THR A 150 15.16 -16.07 15.27
C THR A 150 15.54 -15.75 16.71
N VAL A 151 15.08 -16.57 17.67
CA VAL A 151 15.46 -16.44 19.09
C VAL A 151 16.96 -16.69 19.28
N ILE A 152 17.48 -17.81 18.79
CA ILE A 152 18.91 -18.16 18.95
C ILE A 152 19.81 -17.08 18.33
N CYS A 153 19.49 -16.62 17.12
CA CYS A 153 20.24 -15.55 16.46
C CYS A 153 20.23 -14.25 17.29
N TYR A 154 19.06 -13.85 17.80
CA TYR A 154 18.93 -12.66 18.64
C TYR A 154 19.79 -12.77 19.90
N GLU A 155 19.65 -13.87 20.66
CA GLU A 155 20.39 -14.10 21.90
C GLU A 155 21.90 -14.15 21.64
N SER A 156 22.34 -14.85 20.59
CA SER A 156 23.75 -14.95 20.22
C SER A 156 24.35 -13.58 19.88
N GLY A 157 23.62 -12.74 19.14
CA GLY A 157 24.08 -11.39 18.80
C GLY A 157 24.04 -10.44 19.99
N GLU A 158 23.07 -10.61 20.90
CA GLU A 158 22.97 -9.81 22.13
C GLU A 158 24.16 -10.10 23.06
N GLU A 159 24.46 -11.37 23.30
CA GLU A 159 25.61 -11.82 24.08
C GLU A 159 26.92 -11.31 23.49
N PHE A 160 27.08 -11.48 22.17
CA PHE A 160 28.25 -10.96 21.44
C PHE A 160 28.42 -9.44 21.63
N ASN A 161 27.34 -8.66 21.44
CA ASN A 161 27.42 -7.22 21.61
C ASN A 161 27.76 -6.82 23.06
N LYS A 162 27.13 -7.47 24.05
CA LYS A 162 27.43 -7.22 25.48
C LYS A 162 28.91 -7.48 25.80
N GLU A 163 29.50 -8.52 25.22
CA GLU A 163 30.89 -8.88 25.46
C GLU A 163 31.89 -7.87 24.88
N PHE A 164 31.60 -7.29 23.71
CA PHE A 164 32.59 -6.50 22.95
C PHE A 164 32.36 -4.99 22.96
N GLN A 165 31.15 -4.49 23.24
CA GLN A 165 30.83 -3.06 23.10
C GLN A 165 31.68 -2.13 23.99
N GLU A 166 32.14 -2.61 25.16
CA GLU A 166 32.92 -1.80 26.12
C GLU A 166 34.44 -1.99 25.96
N LYS A 167 34.87 -2.93 25.11
CA LYS A 167 36.30 -3.24 24.93
C LYS A 167 36.98 -2.18 24.06
N GLU A 168 38.10 -1.63 24.54
CA GLU A 168 38.85 -0.57 23.85
C GLU A 168 39.24 -0.96 22.42
N THR A 169 39.62 -2.23 22.20
CA THR A 169 39.98 -2.79 20.89
C THR A 169 38.89 -2.60 19.83
N PHE A 170 37.61 -2.57 20.23
CA PHE A 170 36.47 -2.48 19.32
C PHE A 170 35.96 -1.06 19.11
N LYS A 171 36.46 -0.06 19.86
CA LYS A 171 36.02 1.33 19.68
C LYS A 171 36.27 1.83 18.27
N ASN A 172 37.40 1.46 17.68
CA ASN A 172 37.79 1.85 16.31
C ASN A 172 37.62 0.71 15.29
N ASP A 173 36.89 -0.36 15.64
CA ASP A 173 36.56 -1.44 14.71
C ASP A 173 35.24 -1.11 13.98
N TYR A 174 35.36 -0.49 12.82
CA TYR A 174 34.21 -0.14 11.98
C TYR A 174 33.48 -1.39 11.46
N VAL A 175 34.16 -2.52 11.23
CA VAL A 175 33.52 -3.78 10.83
C VAL A 175 32.56 -4.24 11.91
N PHE A 176 33.03 -4.29 13.16
CA PHE A 176 32.19 -4.61 14.32
C PHE A 176 30.96 -3.69 14.39
N HIS A 177 31.16 -2.37 14.29
CA HIS A 177 30.09 -1.38 14.34
C HIS A 177 29.03 -1.58 13.27
N VAL A 178 29.44 -1.90 12.04
CA VAL A 178 28.51 -2.18 10.95
C VAL A 178 27.78 -3.50 11.18
N LEU A 179 28.48 -4.57 11.51
CA LEU A 179 27.90 -5.90 11.63
C LEU A 179 26.91 -6.01 12.79
N VAL A 180 27.17 -5.39 13.95
CA VAL A 180 26.21 -5.35 15.07
C VAL A 180 24.91 -4.66 14.65
N ARG A 181 24.99 -3.51 13.97
CA ARG A 181 23.82 -2.75 13.51
C ARG A 181 23.04 -3.51 12.44
N LEU A 182 23.73 -4.11 11.48
CA LEU A 182 23.13 -4.96 10.45
C LEU A 182 22.48 -6.20 11.06
N HIS A 183 23.10 -6.83 12.06
CA HIS A 183 22.55 -7.98 12.75
C HIS A 183 21.28 -7.65 13.55
N ALA A 184 21.30 -6.54 14.31
CA ALA A 184 20.11 -6.07 15.02
C ALA A 184 18.94 -5.83 14.05
N ARG A 185 19.21 -5.16 12.93
CA ARG A 185 18.23 -4.93 11.87
C ARG A 185 17.76 -6.26 11.23
N ALA A 186 18.68 -7.21 10.99
CA ALA A 186 18.34 -8.53 10.46
C ALA A 186 17.37 -9.29 11.36
N CYS A 187 17.60 -9.28 12.67
CA CYS A 187 16.71 -9.90 13.66
C CYS A 187 15.32 -9.26 13.65
N GLN A 188 15.24 -7.93 13.54
CA GLN A 188 13.95 -7.23 13.42
C GLN A 188 13.21 -7.65 12.15
N ILE A 189 13.86 -7.60 10.99
CA ILE A 189 13.24 -7.99 9.72
C ILE A 189 12.81 -9.47 9.73
N ALA A 190 13.60 -10.37 10.32
CA ALA A 190 13.22 -11.78 10.44
C ALA A 190 11.94 -11.97 11.27
N ASN A 191 11.75 -11.19 12.34
CA ASN A 191 10.50 -11.19 13.10
C ASN A 191 9.32 -10.59 12.31
N GLU A 192 9.54 -9.54 11.52
CA GLU A 192 8.52 -9.02 10.59
C GLU A 192 8.09 -10.08 9.56
N VAL A 193 9.06 -10.80 8.99
CA VAL A 193 8.79 -11.93 8.08
C VAL A 193 7.95 -12.99 8.80
N LEU A 194 8.36 -13.41 9.99
CA LEU A 194 7.65 -14.44 10.76
C LEU A 194 6.20 -14.02 11.05
N ALA A 195 5.97 -12.77 11.48
CA ALA A 195 4.63 -12.26 11.74
C ALA A 195 3.75 -12.25 10.47
N LEU A 196 4.30 -11.82 9.33
CA LEU A 196 3.60 -11.86 8.04
C LEU A 196 3.29 -13.29 7.59
N LEU A 197 4.22 -14.24 7.81
CA LEU A 197 3.98 -15.65 7.51
C LEU A 197 2.87 -16.21 8.39
N GLN A 198 2.88 -15.93 9.70
CA GLN A 198 1.85 -16.36 10.66
C GLN A 198 0.46 -15.79 10.35
N ALA A 199 0.39 -14.60 9.75
CA ALA A 199 -0.85 -13.99 9.29
C ALA A 199 -1.24 -14.41 7.85
N GLY A 200 -0.44 -15.23 7.16
CA GLY A 200 -0.72 -15.75 5.82
C GLY A 200 -0.40 -14.80 4.66
N TYR A 201 0.48 -13.81 4.87
CA TYR A 201 0.88 -12.81 3.87
C TYR A 201 2.25 -13.13 3.26
N ALA A 202 2.35 -14.25 2.53
CA ALA A 202 3.59 -14.73 1.93
C ALA A 202 4.27 -13.73 0.98
N ASP A 203 3.51 -12.97 0.19
CA ASP A 203 4.06 -11.97 -0.73
C ASP A 203 4.73 -10.81 0.01
N GLY A 204 4.11 -10.35 1.11
CA GLY A 204 4.68 -9.33 1.99
C GLY A 204 5.89 -9.84 2.76
N ALA A 205 5.83 -11.09 3.24
CA ALA A 205 6.96 -11.77 3.87
C ALA A 205 8.15 -11.88 2.92
N HIS A 206 7.92 -12.19 1.64
CA HIS A 206 8.98 -12.28 0.63
C HIS A 206 9.59 -10.91 0.32
N ALA A 207 8.77 -9.85 0.31
CA ALA A 207 9.27 -8.47 0.20
C ALA A 207 10.16 -8.07 1.39
N ARG A 208 9.82 -8.49 2.62
CA ARG A 208 10.68 -8.27 3.80
C ARG A 208 11.96 -9.11 3.73
N TRP A 209 11.86 -10.38 3.29
CA TRP A 209 13.04 -11.23 3.07
C TRP A 209 14.03 -10.60 2.08
N ARG A 210 13.57 -9.91 1.04
CA ARG A 210 14.45 -9.15 0.11
C ARG A 210 15.38 -8.21 0.87
N THR A 211 14.85 -7.42 1.81
CA THR A 211 15.66 -6.51 2.62
C THR A 211 16.63 -7.30 3.52
N LEU A 212 16.22 -8.44 4.05
CA LEU A 212 17.10 -9.30 4.84
C LEU A 212 18.26 -9.88 4.00
N HIS A 213 18.01 -10.24 2.75
CA HIS A 213 19.04 -10.65 1.78
C HIS A 213 20.00 -9.51 1.43
N GLU A 214 19.49 -8.28 1.26
CA GLU A 214 20.35 -7.11 1.07
C GLU A 214 21.27 -6.89 2.28
N ILE A 215 20.73 -7.08 3.50
CA ILE A 215 21.52 -7.02 4.73
C ILE A 215 22.59 -8.13 4.77
N SER A 216 22.27 -9.37 4.39
CA SER A 216 23.25 -10.47 4.39
C SER A 216 24.37 -10.26 3.37
N VAL A 217 24.06 -9.72 2.20
CA VAL A 217 25.05 -9.36 1.17
C VAL A 217 25.98 -8.26 1.68
N VAL A 218 25.45 -7.18 2.24
CA VAL A 218 26.27 -6.08 2.77
C VAL A 218 27.10 -6.54 3.96
N ALA A 219 26.53 -7.33 4.88
CA ALA A 219 27.26 -7.86 6.03
C ALA A 219 28.45 -8.72 5.60
N SER A 220 28.23 -9.63 4.64
CA SER A 220 29.30 -10.48 4.09
C SER A 220 30.38 -9.62 3.44
N PHE A 221 29.98 -8.64 2.62
CA PHE A 221 30.93 -7.79 1.90
C PHE A 221 31.78 -6.94 2.84
N VAL A 222 31.17 -6.32 3.86
CA VAL A 222 31.89 -5.52 4.86
C VAL A 222 32.85 -6.41 5.66
N LYS A 223 32.41 -7.61 6.05
CA LYS A 223 33.27 -8.57 6.75
C LYS A 223 34.49 -8.97 5.91
N ASP A 224 34.29 -9.23 4.62
CA ASP A 224 35.35 -9.72 3.74
C ASP A 224 36.35 -8.62 3.33
N GLN A 225 35.88 -7.38 3.19
CA GLN A 225 36.72 -6.25 2.76
C GLN A 225 37.39 -5.48 3.91
N GLY A 226 36.86 -5.59 5.13
CA GLY A 226 37.46 -5.03 6.33
C GLY A 226 37.18 -3.54 6.58
N ASN A 227 38.01 -2.94 7.43
CA ASN A 227 37.73 -1.65 8.07
C ASN A 227 37.63 -0.44 7.12
N ASP A 228 38.40 -0.38 6.03
CA ASP A 228 38.29 0.72 5.05
C ASP A 228 36.89 0.76 4.41
N VAL A 229 36.36 -0.38 3.99
CA VAL A 229 35.01 -0.48 3.42
C VAL A 229 33.94 -0.23 4.48
N ALA A 230 34.15 -0.71 5.71
CA ALA A 230 33.22 -0.46 6.80
C ALA A 230 33.10 1.03 7.15
N GLU A 231 34.24 1.75 7.23
CA GLU A 231 34.25 3.19 7.46
C GLU A 231 33.53 3.95 6.32
N ARG A 232 33.84 3.61 5.07
CA ARG A 232 33.16 4.14 3.88
C ARG A 232 31.66 3.87 3.94
N TYR A 233 31.23 2.67 4.30
CA TYR A 233 29.80 2.33 4.42
C TYR A 233 29.08 3.22 5.44
N LEU A 234 29.67 3.41 6.64
CA LEU A 234 29.09 4.26 7.68
C LEU A 234 29.02 5.73 7.27
N LEU A 235 30.10 6.27 6.71
CA LEU A 235 30.17 7.67 6.29
C LEU A 235 29.30 7.97 5.06
N HIS A 236 28.91 6.95 4.29
CA HIS A 236 28.01 7.11 3.14
C HIS A 236 26.62 7.61 3.52
N GLN A 237 26.22 7.48 4.81
CA GLN A 237 25.01 8.12 5.33
C GLN A 237 24.98 9.64 5.01
N GLN A 238 26.12 10.33 5.01
CA GLN A 238 26.15 11.77 4.70
C GLN A 238 25.80 12.07 3.24
N ILE A 239 26.14 11.16 2.32
CA ILE A 239 25.76 11.26 0.91
C ILE A 239 24.25 11.13 0.77
N GLU A 240 23.65 10.17 1.48
CA GLU A 240 22.20 9.94 1.47
C GLU A 240 21.43 11.07 2.16
N SER A 241 21.93 11.59 3.29
CA SER A 241 21.35 12.76 3.99
C SER A 241 21.29 13.99 3.09
N TYR A 242 22.36 14.28 2.34
CA TYR A 242 22.37 15.42 1.42
C TYR A 242 21.35 15.24 0.29
N LYS A 243 21.27 14.05 -0.33
CA LYS A 243 20.26 13.75 -1.37
C LYS A 243 18.84 13.90 -0.83
N ALA A 244 18.58 13.41 0.37
CA ALA A 244 17.29 13.52 1.04
C ALA A 244 16.92 14.99 1.33
N ALA A 245 17.88 15.80 1.80
CA ALA A 245 17.67 17.22 2.06
C ALA A 245 17.29 18.00 0.80
N LEU A 246 17.95 17.73 -0.33
CA LEU A 246 17.60 18.33 -1.62
C LEU A 246 16.19 17.94 -2.07
N GLN A 247 15.80 16.68 -1.87
CA GLN A 247 14.45 16.21 -2.19
C GLN A 247 13.40 16.87 -1.30
N GLN A 248 13.67 16.98 0.01
CA GLN A 248 12.79 17.66 0.95
C GLN A 248 12.56 19.12 0.54
N LYS A 249 13.64 19.88 0.31
CA LYS A 249 13.56 21.28 -0.11
C LYS A 249 12.74 21.44 -1.39
N LYS A 250 12.94 20.55 -2.36
CA LYS A 250 12.20 20.55 -3.64
C LYS A 250 10.68 20.40 -3.45
N TYR A 251 10.23 19.64 -2.45
CA TYR A 251 8.81 19.31 -2.27
C TYR A 251 8.15 19.98 -1.06
N ALA A 252 8.90 20.67 -0.20
CA ALA A 252 8.42 21.27 1.04
C ALA A 252 7.14 22.11 0.87
N THR A 253 7.13 23.03 -0.10
CA THR A 253 5.96 23.87 -0.40
C THR A 253 4.73 23.05 -0.78
N ARG A 254 4.90 22.02 -1.61
CA ARG A 254 3.79 21.16 -2.05
C ARG A 254 3.26 20.26 -0.92
N LEU A 255 4.12 19.93 0.05
CA LEU A 255 3.77 19.12 1.21
C LEU A 255 3.25 19.94 2.39
N ASN A 256 3.18 21.28 2.27
CA ASN A 256 2.90 22.19 3.40
C ASN A 256 3.84 21.94 4.60
N GLN A 257 5.11 21.68 4.32
CA GLN A 257 6.15 21.47 5.31
C GLN A 257 7.19 22.59 5.26
N THR A 258 7.82 22.88 6.39
CA THR A 258 8.94 23.81 6.46
C THR A 258 10.13 23.24 5.69
N ALA A 259 10.66 23.99 4.72
CA ALA A 259 11.85 23.58 3.99
C ALA A 259 13.07 23.55 4.90
N ILE A 260 13.97 22.58 4.69
CA ILE A 260 15.29 22.59 5.31
C ILE A 260 16.01 23.90 4.96
N SER A 261 16.71 24.45 5.95
CA SER A 261 17.41 25.73 5.82
C SER A 261 18.58 25.66 4.83
N GLU A 262 18.92 26.79 4.21
CA GLU A 262 20.07 26.85 3.30
C GLU A 262 21.39 26.51 4.01
N THR A 263 21.53 26.96 5.26
CA THR A 263 22.70 26.71 6.09
C THR A 263 22.91 25.22 6.38
N GLU A 264 21.83 24.47 6.60
CA GLU A 264 21.89 23.02 6.81
C GLU A 264 22.23 22.28 5.51
N ILE A 265 21.67 22.71 4.37
CA ILE A 265 22.03 22.15 3.05
C ILE A 265 23.49 22.41 2.71
N ASP A 266 23.98 23.62 2.95
CA ASP A 266 25.38 23.97 2.73
C ASP A 266 26.31 23.16 3.63
N SER A 267 25.90 22.92 4.89
CA SER A 267 26.64 22.05 5.82
C SER A 267 26.73 20.61 5.31
N LEU A 268 25.62 20.04 4.84
CA LEU A 268 25.58 18.70 4.25
C LEU A 268 26.37 18.61 2.94
N ARG A 269 26.34 19.66 2.10
CA ARG A 269 27.15 19.75 0.88
C ARG A 269 28.64 19.71 1.22
N ASN A 270 29.06 20.53 2.19
CA ASN A 270 30.47 20.57 2.61
C ASN A 270 30.94 19.21 3.15
N LEU A 271 30.10 18.50 3.91
CA LEU A 271 30.39 17.14 4.37
C LEU A 271 30.55 16.16 3.19
N GLN A 272 29.64 16.21 2.20
CA GLN A 272 29.78 15.41 0.99
C GLN A 272 31.09 15.71 0.25
N ASP A 273 31.40 16.98 0.02
CA ASP A 273 32.57 17.38 -0.77
C ASP A 273 33.87 16.96 -0.07
N ASN A 274 33.94 17.06 1.26
CA ASN A 274 35.06 16.55 2.04
C ASN A 274 35.23 15.02 1.89
N LEU A 275 34.13 14.26 1.93
CA LEU A 275 34.16 12.81 1.73
C LEU A 275 34.61 12.43 0.31
N VAL A 276 34.28 13.26 -0.67
CA VAL A 276 34.65 13.03 -2.07
C VAL A 276 36.10 13.39 -2.34
N VAL A 277 36.62 14.42 -1.67
CA VAL A 277 38.07 14.68 -1.62
C VAL A 277 38.79 13.50 -0.97
N LYS A 278 38.25 12.92 0.12
CA LYS A 278 38.85 11.77 0.82
C LYS A 278 38.82 10.46 0.00
N TYR A 279 37.69 10.15 -0.63
CA TYR A 279 37.43 8.81 -1.20
C TYR A 279 37.32 8.75 -2.72
N GLY A 280 37.35 9.89 -3.41
CA GLY A 280 37.20 9.98 -4.86
C GLY A 280 35.79 10.35 -5.31
N LYS A 281 35.68 10.78 -6.58
CA LYS A 281 34.42 11.27 -7.19
C LYS A 281 33.33 10.20 -7.25
N GLU A 282 33.73 8.94 -7.38
CA GLU A 282 32.87 7.76 -7.45
C GLU A 282 32.03 7.59 -6.17
N TYR A 283 32.51 8.13 -5.04
CA TYR A 283 31.85 8.01 -3.75
C TYR A 283 30.46 8.67 -3.69
N LYS A 284 30.18 9.65 -4.57
CA LYS A 284 28.85 10.29 -4.69
C LYS A 284 27.76 9.32 -5.17
N ASN A 285 28.14 8.24 -5.84
CA ASN A 285 27.21 7.25 -6.40
C ASN A 285 26.50 6.47 -5.29
N SER A 286 25.34 5.87 -5.60
CA SER A 286 24.50 5.15 -4.62
C SER A 286 25.22 4.00 -3.90
N TYR A 287 26.17 3.34 -4.56
CA TYR A 287 27.03 2.31 -3.95
C TYR A 287 28.51 2.73 -3.96
N GLY A 288 28.78 4.04 -4.02
CA GLY A 288 30.14 4.58 -4.13
C GLY A 288 31.08 4.16 -3.00
N TRP A 289 30.54 3.79 -1.83
CA TRP A 289 31.30 3.23 -0.72
C TRP A 289 31.98 1.89 -1.05
N ALA A 290 31.47 1.12 -2.01
CA ALA A 290 32.04 -0.14 -2.48
C ALA A 290 32.94 0.00 -3.71
N ALA A 291 33.00 1.19 -4.34
CA ALA A 291 33.64 1.40 -5.64
C ALA A 291 35.12 0.99 -5.67
N HIS A 292 35.88 1.40 -4.65
CA HIS A 292 37.30 1.09 -4.52
C HIS A 292 37.55 -0.43 -4.39
N ALA A 293 36.83 -1.09 -3.47
CA ALA A 293 37.00 -2.53 -3.22
C ALA A 293 36.58 -3.39 -4.42
N LEU A 294 35.61 -2.93 -5.21
CA LEU A 294 35.16 -3.60 -6.43
C LEU A 294 35.96 -3.22 -7.69
N GLY A 295 36.84 -2.23 -7.63
CA GLY A 295 37.52 -1.67 -8.81
C GLY A 295 36.55 -1.13 -9.88
N LYS A 296 35.36 -0.67 -9.48
CA LYS A 296 34.29 -0.21 -10.40
C LYS A 296 33.93 1.24 -10.11
N SER A 297 33.81 2.05 -11.16
CA SER A 297 33.50 3.49 -11.02
C SER A 297 32.05 3.77 -10.59
N ASN A 298 31.12 2.92 -10.98
CA ASN A 298 29.70 3.03 -10.61
C ASN A 298 29.13 1.66 -10.26
N PRO A 299 29.49 1.10 -9.08
CA PRO A 299 28.98 -0.19 -8.65
C PRO A 299 27.47 -0.14 -8.41
N ASN A 300 26.83 -1.30 -8.53
CA ASN A 300 25.45 -1.52 -8.17
C ASN A 300 25.33 -2.76 -7.26
N PHE A 301 24.14 -3.00 -6.70
CA PHE A 301 23.92 -4.13 -5.79
C PHE A 301 24.33 -5.49 -6.37
N SER A 302 24.17 -5.71 -7.69
CA SER A 302 24.63 -6.95 -8.35
C SER A 302 26.12 -7.19 -8.20
N ASP A 303 26.91 -6.12 -8.27
CA ASP A 303 28.36 -6.23 -8.20
C ASP A 303 28.79 -6.65 -6.79
N ILE A 304 28.05 -6.19 -5.78
CA ILE A 304 28.27 -6.58 -4.38
C ILE A 304 27.81 -8.03 -4.16
N GLU A 305 26.66 -8.43 -4.71
CA GLU A 305 26.17 -9.82 -4.65
C GLU A 305 27.19 -10.81 -5.23
N GLU A 306 27.75 -10.49 -6.40
CA GLU A 306 28.76 -11.30 -7.09
C GLU A 306 30.06 -11.38 -6.27
N ALA A 307 30.50 -10.26 -5.70
CA ALA A 307 31.72 -10.20 -4.89
C ALA A 307 31.66 -11.10 -3.63
N VAL A 308 30.46 -11.38 -3.11
CA VAL A 308 30.25 -12.27 -1.96
C VAL A 308 29.66 -13.63 -2.33
N SER A 309 29.60 -13.97 -3.64
CA SER A 309 29.08 -15.24 -4.15
C SER A 309 27.62 -15.56 -3.75
N LEU A 310 26.80 -14.53 -3.52
CA LEU A 310 25.36 -14.66 -3.21
C LEU A 310 24.45 -14.34 -4.40
N ASP A 311 25.03 -14.06 -5.57
CA ASP A 311 24.34 -13.76 -6.83
C ASP A 311 23.44 -14.89 -7.33
N HIS A 312 23.70 -16.15 -6.93
CA HIS A 312 22.83 -17.29 -7.23
C HIS A 312 21.40 -17.15 -6.64
N LEU A 313 21.20 -16.29 -5.63
CA LEU A 313 19.88 -15.98 -5.05
C LEU A 313 19.15 -14.86 -5.80
N ARG A 314 19.78 -14.20 -6.77
CA ARG A 314 19.24 -13.07 -7.52
C ARG A 314 17.90 -13.34 -8.21
N PRO A 315 17.61 -14.54 -8.76
CA PRO A 315 16.28 -14.84 -9.29
C PRO A 315 15.17 -14.70 -8.24
N TYR A 316 15.42 -15.16 -7.00
CA TYR A 316 14.49 -15.03 -5.88
C TYR A 316 14.38 -13.58 -5.41
N TYR A 317 15.52 -12.88 -5.32
CA TYR A 317 15.56 -11.45 -5.01
C TYR A 317 14.70 -10.62 -5.99
N LYS A 318 14.85 -10.85 -7.30
CA LYS A 318 14.04 -10.17 -8.34
C LYS A 318 12.57 -10.54 -8.26
N LEU A 319 12.25 -11.79 -7.91
CA LEU A 319 10.87 -12.21 -7.69
C LEU A 319 10.24 -11.49 -6.50
N ALA A 320 10.95 -11.40 -5.37
CA ALA A 320 10.53 -10.63 -4.20
C ALA A 320 10.34 -9.14 -4.53
N SER A 321 11.21 -8.61 -5.39
CA SER A 321 11.16 -7.23 -5.86
C SER A 321 9.86 -6.89 -6.59
N HIS A 322 9.29 -7.84 -7.34
CA HIS A 322 8.06 -7.60 -8.07
C HIS A 322 6.85 -7.33 -7.17
N ASN A 323 6.83 -7.85 -5.94
CA ASN A 323 5.74 -7.60 -4.99
C ASN A 323 5.77 -6.18 -4.39
N ILE A 324 6.87 -5.45 -4.57
CA ILE A 324 7.08 -4.10 -4.04
C ILE A 324 6.78 -3.04 -5.08
N HIS A 325 7.14 -3.29 -6.34
CA HIS A 325 6.89 -2.37 -7.44
C HIS A 325 5.52 -2.63 -8.07
N ALA A 326 4.81 -1.57 -8.48
CA ALA A 326 3.57 -1.66 -9.25
C ALA A 326 3.82 -2.11 -10.70
N ASN A 327 4.61 -3.18 -10.88
CA ASN A 327 4.90 -3.76 -12.18
C ASN A 327 3.90 -4.87 -12.53
N PRO A 328 3.71 -5.20 -13.82
CA PRO A 328 2.76 -6.23 -14.24
C PRO A 328 3.06 -7.61 -13.65
N LYS A 329 4.32 -7.92 -13.34
CA LYS A 329 4.66 -9.21 -12.72
C LYS A 329 4.14 -9.31 -11.28
N GLY A 330 4.09 -8.22 -10.51
CA GLY A 330 3.59 -8.19 -9.14
C GLY A 330 2.07 -8.38 -9.01
N ILE A 331 1.31 -8.12 -10.09
CA ILE A 331 -0.14 -8.42 -10.15
C ILE A 331 -0.41 -9.83 -10.70
N LEU A 332 0.43 -10.34 -11.61
CA LEU A 332 0.22 -11.63 -12.27
C LEU A 332 0.84 -12.81 -11.50
N PHE A 333 1.96 -12.59 -10.80
CA PHE A 333 2.66 -13.63 -10.05
C PHE A 333 2.58 -13.34 -8.55
N ARG A 334 1.85 -14.18 -7.82
CA ARG A 334 1.63 -14.07 -6.37
C ARG A 334 1.94 -15.40 -5.70
N LEU A 335 2.85 -15.41 -4.73
CA LEU A 335 3.20 -16.63 -3.98
C LEU A 335 1.96 -17.22 -3.28
N GLY A 336 1.08 -16.34 -2.78
CA GLY A 336 -0.15 -16.71 -2.11
C GLY A 336 -1.25 -17.24 -3.04
N ASN A 337 -1.07 -17.20 -4.37
CA ASN A 337 -2.14 -17.54 -5.31
C ASN A 337 -1.65 -18.40 -6.50
N LYS A 338 -2.22 -19.59 -6.64
CA LYS A 338 -1.94 -20.51 -7.75
C LYS A 338 -3.06 -20.60 -8.80
N LYS A 339 -4.05 -19.70 -8.75
CA LYS A 339 -5.20 -19.66 -9.66
C LYS A 339 -5.27 -18.30 -10.36
N GLU A 340 -5.12 -18.30 -11.68
CA GLU A 340 -5.10 -17.08 -12.51
C GLU A 340 -6.45 -16.32 -12.47
N ASN A 341 -7.56 -17.02 -12.27
CA ASN A 341 -8.91 -16.42 -12.29
C ASN A 341 -9.40 -15.93 -10.91
N ILE A 342 -8.56 -15.96 -9.87
CA ILE A 342 -8.92 -15.47 -8.53
C ILE A 342 -7.96 -14.36 -8.14
N LEU A 343 -8.48 -13.20 -7.76
CA LEU A 343 -7.67 -12.11 -7.23
C LEU A 343 -7.47 -12.32 -5.72
N LEU A 344 -6.21 -12.40 -5.29
CA LEU A 344 -5.87 -12.57 -3.88
C LEU A 344 -5.90 -11.21 -3.16
N ALA A 345 -6.98 -10.94 -2.43
CA ALA A 345 -7.15 -9.72 -1.64
C ALA A 345 -6.82 -9.87 -0.15
N GLY A 346 -6.69 -11.10 0.35
CA GLY A 346 -6.49 -11.40 1.77
C GLY A 346 -5.43 -12.46 2.04
N ALA A 347 -5.40 -12.97 3.26
CA ALA A 347 -4.45 -13.99 3.70
C ALA A 347 -4.58 -15.31 2.92
N SER A 348 -3.47 -16.02 2.77
CA SER A 348 -3.40 -17.31 2.06
C SER A 348 -2.54 -18.34 2.78
N ASN A 349 -2.95 -19.61 2.67
CA ASN A 349 -2.23 -20.76 3.19
C ASN A 349 -1.14 -21.28 2.23
N LEU A 350 -0.75 -20.47 1.23
CA LEU A 350 0.16 -20.82 0.14
C LEU A 350 1.37 -19.87 0.12
N GLY A 351 2.49 -20.36 -0.41
CA GLY A 351 3.65 -19.51 -0.73
C GLY A 351 4.61 -19.23 0.42
N LEU A 352 4.40 -19.81 1.60
CA LEU A 352 5.23 -19.52 2.78
C LEU A 352 6.67 -20.09 2.71
N ALA A 353 6.93 -21.05 1.82
CA ALA A 353 8.19 -21.80 1.82
C ALA A 353 9.42 -20.97 1.44
N ASP A 354 9.33 -20.22 0.34
CA ASP A 354 10.44 -19.40 -0.17
C ASP A 354 10.83 -18.30 0.84
N PRO A 355 9.90 -17.43 1.31
CA PRO A 355 10.23 -16.45 2.34
C PRO A 355 10.66 -17.08 3.68
N GLY A 356 10.08 -18.22 4.08
CA GLY A 356 10.45 -18.89 5.33
C GLY A 356 11.88 -19.44 5.32
N HIS A 357 12.25 -20.14 4.24
CA HIS A 357 13.60 -20.69 4.11
C HIS A 357 14.63 -19.61 3.77
N GLY A 358 14.29 -18.65 2.91
CA GLY A 358 15.16 -17.52 2.60
C GLY A 358 15.53 -16.73 3.85
N THR A 359 14.57 -16.47 4.74
CA THR A 359 14.85 -15.79 6.01
C THR A 359 15.79 -16.59 6.91
N ALA A 360 15.63 -17.92 6.96
CA ALA A 360 16.53 -18.77 7.73
C ALA A 360 17.98 -18.70 7.21
N ILE A 361 18.15 -18.73 5.89
CA ILE A 361 19.46 -18.61 5.24
C ILE A 361 20.08 -17.24 5.54
N SER A 362 19.39 -16.16 5.19
CA SER A 362 19.94 -14.80 5.29
C SER A 362 20.20 -14.38 6.75
N LEU A 363 19.33 -14.75 7.69
CA LEU A 363 19.57 -14.47 9.12
C LEU A 363 20.79 -15.24 9.64
N THR A 364 20.89 -16.53 9.32
CA THR A 364 22.05 -17.35 9.71
C THR A 364 23.36 -16.78 9.15
N GLN A 365 23.37 -16.34 7.89
CA GLN A 365 24.53 -15.72 7.26
C GLN A 365 24.95 -14.45 8.01
N VAL A 366 24.00 -13.56 8.34
CA VAL A 366 24.29 -12.32 9.08
C VAL A 366 24.80 -12.61 10.48
N THR A 367 24.20 -13.57 11.20
CA THR A 367 24.65 -13.97 12.54
C THR A 367 26.05 -14.57 12.49
N ILE A 368 26.35 -15.46 11.54
CA ILE A 368 27.71 -16.01 11.40
C ILE A 368 28.72 -14.92 11.04
N CYS A 369 28.35 -13.95 10.19
CA CYS A 369 29.24 -12.83 9.89
C CYS A 369 29.63 -12.05 11.15
N LEU A 370 28.65 -11.77 12.02
CA LEU A 370 28.91 -11.10 13.30
C LEU A 370 29.76 -11.98 14.24
N LEU A 371 29.34 -13.21 14.50
CA LEU A 371 30.01 -14.07 15.48
C LEU A 371 31.45 -14.41 15.08
N PHE A 372 31.76 -14.42 13.79
CA PHE A 372 33.07 -14.82 13.29
C PHE A 372 34.03 -13.64 13.08
N THR A 373 33.68 -12.43 13.54
CA THR A 373 34.70 -11.38 13.71
C THR A 373 35.66 -11.74 14.83
N GLU A 374 35.16 -12.40 15.88
CA GLU A 374 35.95 -12.91 17.01
C GLU A 374 35.62 -14.39 17.22
N VAL A 375 36.46 -15.29 16.71
CA VAL A 375 36.17 -16.73 16.72
C VAL A 375 36.57 -17.38 18.05
N ASN A 376 35.67 -18.18 18.62
CA ASN A 376 35.96 -19.13 19.69
C ASN A 376 35.15 -20.43 19.47
N ILE A 377 35.40 -21.46 20.29
CA ILE A 377 34.73 -22.76 20.15
C ILE A 377 33.21 -22.62 20.28
N ASP A 378 32.72 -21.84 21.24
CA ASP A 378 31.29 -21.66 21.47
C ASP A 378 30.59 -21.05 20.24
N ARG A 379 31.17 -20.00 19.66
CA ARG A 379 30.66 -19.33 18.45
C ARG A 379 30.72 -20.25 17.22
N MET A 380 31.76 -21.09 17.10
CA MET A 380 31.82 -22.12 16.06
C MET A 380 30.70 -23.15 16.21
N VAL A 381 30.43 -23.60 17.44
CA VAL A 381 29.34 -24.53 17.75
C VAL A 381 27.97 -23.90 17.46
N VAL A 382 27.76 -22.64 17.84
CA VAL A 382 26.55 -21.88 17.50
C VAL A 382 26.39 -21.79 15.99
N GLY A 383 27.43 -21.38 15.25
CA GLY A 383 27.40 -21.29 13.79
C GLY A 383 27.02 -22.63 13.12
N GLN A 384 27.63 -23.74 13.55
CA GLN A 384 27.28 -25.08 13.04
C GLN A 384 25.85 -25.49 13.40
N THR A 385 25.37 -25.10 14.57
CA THR A 385 23.99 -25.33 15.01
C THR A 385 23.00 -24.57 14.14
N LEU A 386 23.26 -23.30 13.85
CA LEU A 386 22.43 -22.44 12.99
C LEU A 386 22.35 -22.97 11.55
N LEU A 387 23.47 -23.46 10.99
CA LEU A 387 23.50 -24.08 9.65
C LEU A 387 22.61 -25.34 9.61
N ARG A 388 22.77 -26.25 10.57
CA ARG A 388 21.94 -27.46 10.67
C ARG A 388 20.47 -27.14 10.91
N LEU A 389 20.18 -26.09 11.66
CA LEU A 389 18.82 -25.62 11.91
C LEU A 389 18.19 -25.05 10.64
N THR A 390 18.94 -24.28 9.86
CA THR A 390 18.51 -23.74 8.56
C THR A 390 18.11 -24.86 7.60
N ASP A 391 18.92 -25.92 7.48
CA ASP A 391 18.58 -27.09 6.66
C ASP A 391 17.28 -27.76 7.10
N LYS A 392 17.10 -27.94 8.42
CA LYS A 392 15.87 -28.50 8.99
C LYS A 392 14.66 -27.61 8.68
N ILE A 393 14.81 -26.29 8.79
CA ILE A 393 13.75 -25.33 8.44
C ILE A 393 13.36 -25.50 6.98
N GLY A 394 14.33 -25.51 6.06
CA GLY A 394 14.09 -25.72 4.63
C GLY A 394 13.33 -27.02 4.35
N GLN A 395 13.75 -28.13 4.97
CA GLN A 395 13.08 -29.44 4.85
C GLN A 395 11.63 -29.41 5.35
N LYS A 396 11.34 -28.70 6.45
CA LYS A 396 9.98 -28.58 6.99
C LYS A 396 9.09 -27.74 6.07
N PHE A 397 9.55 -26.57 5.63
CA PHE A 397 8.80 -25.71 4.70
C PHE A 397 8.52 -26.40 3.37
N ILE A 398 9.53 -27.05 2.76
CA ILE A 398 9.35 -27.72 1.47
C ILE A 398 8.42 -28.92 1.56
N LYS A 399 8.43 -29.65 2.69
CA LYS A 399 7.49 -30.76 2.94
C LYS A 399 6.04 -30.27 2.93
N VAL A 400 5.74 -29.18 3.64
CA VAL A 400 4.39 -28.60 3.68
C VAL A 400 4.00 -28.03 2.30
N HIS A 401 4.93 -27.41 1.59
CA HIS A 401 4.73 -26.93 0.22
C HIS A 401 4.31 -28.07 -0.71
N ARG A 402 5.13 -29.13 -0.81
CA ARG A 402 4.87 -30.28 -1.69
C ARG A 402 3.55 -30.97 -1.36
N ASN A 403 3.24 -31.16 -0.08
CA ASN A 403 1.97 -31.73 0.36
C ASN A 403 0.78 -30.87 -0.10
N THR A 404 0.91 -29.56 -0.04
CA THR A 404 -0.11 -28.62 -0.50
C THR A 404 -0.28 -28.68 -2.01
N GLU A 405 0.81 -28.69 -2.77
CA GLU A 405 0.76 -28.79 -4.23
C GLU A 405 0.11 -30.09 -4.70
N ASN A 406 0.47 -31.21 -4.07
CA ASN A 406 -0.09 -32.52 -4.40
C ASN A 406 -1.59 -32.56 -4.16
N LYS A 407 -2.08 -31.98 -3.04
CA LYS A 407 -3.52 -31.83 -2.78
C LYS A 407 -4.22 -30.97 -3.85
N ILE A 408 -3.62 -29.84 -4.23
CA ILE A 408 -4.17 -28.97 -5.28
C ILE A 408 -4.24 -29.70 -6.63
N ARG A 409 -3.17 -30.41 -7.02
CA ARG A 409 -3.12 -31.19 -8.27
C ARG A 409 -4.16 -32.30 -8.30
N ARG A 410 -4.34 -33.05 -7.20
CA ARG A 410 -5.39 -34.09 -7.09
C ARG A 410 -6.79 -33.50 -7.22
N ASN A 411 -7.07 -32.38 -6.55
CA ASN A 411 -8.37 -31.71 -6.65
C ASN A 411 -8.67 -31.15 -8.04
N ARG A 412 -7.65 -30.77 -8.83
CA ARG A 412 -7.83 -30.40 -10.25
C ARG A 412 -8.21 -31.61 -11.11
N ARG A 413 -7.62 -32.78 -10.86
CA ARG A 413 -7.92 -34.02 -11.59
C ARG A 413 -9.28 -34.64 -11.23
N GLY A 414 -9.77 -34.41 -10.01
CA GLY A 414 -11.07 -34.93 -9.53
C GLY A 414 -12.30 -34.11 -9.91
N ARG A 415 -12.17 -32.98 -10.62
CA ARG A 415 -13.32 -32.23 -11.15
C ARG A 415 -13.79 -32.88 -12.46
N ILE A 416 -14.81 -33.73 -12.36
CA ILE A 416 -15.56 -34.23 -13.52
C ILE A 416 -16.31 -33.03 -14.11
N TYR A 417 -15.91 -32.59 -15.31
CA TYR A 417 -16.64 -31.59 -16.07
C TYR A 417 -17.85 -32.27 -16.72
N PHE A 418 -19.02 -32.17 -16.09
CA PHE A 418 -20.28 -32.52 -16.76
C PHE A 418 -20.50 -31.56 -17.93
N HIS A 419 -20.20 -32.01 -19.14
CA HIS A 419 -20.66 -31.36 -20.35
C HIS A 419 -22.12 -31.77 -20.55
N SER A 420 -23.04 -30.89 -20.15
CA SER A 420 -24.42 -30.97 -20.65
C SER A 420 -24.38 -30.66 -22.15
N LYS A 421 -24.38 -31.69 -22.99
CA LYS A 421 -24.82 -31.52 -24.38
C LYS A 421 -26.28 -31.06 -24.31
N LYS A 422 -26.52 -29.80 -24.61
CA LYS A 422 -27.87 -29.33 -24.94
C LYS A 422 -28.39 -30.20 -26.09
N ILE A 423 -29.57 -30.79 -25.90
CA ILE A 423 -30.44 -31.25 -26.98
C ILE A 423 -31.04 -30.01 -27.64
#